data_AF-A0A7X9BYM6-F1
#
_entry.id   AF-A0A7X9BYM6-F1
#
_cell.length_a   1.000
_cell.length_b   1.000
_cell.length_c   1.000
_cell.angle_alpha   90.00
_cell.angle_beta   90.00
_cell.angle_gamma   90.00
#
_symmetry.space_group_name_H-M   'P 1'
#
loop_
_entity.id
_entity.type
_entity.pdbx_description
1 polymer ?
#
loop_
_entity_poly.entity_id
_entity_poly.type
_entity_poly.pdbx_seq_one_letter_code
_entity_poly.pdbx_strand_id
1 'polypeptide(L)'
;MANLIEKAKSLTMSRRRFLGVTAATAAAATLPGCGLSQAGSSTATADLEEKEGKWVPVACWHNCGGRCSNKAYVVDGVVVRQKTDDTHPDSPDFPQQRGCNRGRSQRMQVFGADRLKYPMKRKNWEPGGGKKELRGQDEWVRISWEEAYELIANEINRITEKYSNRAIFASNAGDFGRLLSLAGGYIGSWGTSSWGSWRWGPEKFGMAEGFFEQSINDRMDLRNSQLIVIVGGNAAWSAAGNPTYHYLQAKKAGAEFVVIDPIYSDTVEVLDAEWIPIYPTTDHAMFLGMAHTLLVEDDPANPLIDWDFLHKYTVGFDEDHMPEGADPKENFKDYVLGTYDNVPKSAEWASELCGVPADTIKELARRIGKTERVALLTAWGPARTHNSDSWPHMFMTFGAMTGNIGKSG
;
A
#
# COMPACT_ATOMS: atom_id res chain seq x y z
N MET A 1 13.70 -42.60 -39.53
CA MET A 1 13.20 -41.22 -39.31
C MET A 1 12.44 -40.66 -40.52
N ALA A 2 12.91 -40.88 -41.77
CA ALA A 2 12.23 -40.37 -42.99
C ALA A 2 10.79 -40.89 -43.20
N ASN A 3 10.50 -42.15 -42.81
CA ASN A 3 9.20 -42.79 -43.01
C ASN A 3 8.06 -42.28 -42.09
N LEU A 4 8.41 -41.58 -41.00
CA LEU A 4 7.44 -40.97 -40.07
C LEU A 4 6.98 -39.59 -40.54
N ILE A 5 7.86 -38.85 -41.21
CA ILE A 5 7.59 -37.49 -41.69
C ILE A 5 6.66 -37.54 -42.91
N GLU A 6 6.80 -38.53 -43.80
CA GLU A 6 5.85 -38.75 -44.90
C GLU A 6 4.46 -39.18 -44.39
N LYS A 7 4.40 -40.04 -43.37
CA LYS A 7 3.14 -40.42 -42.71
C LYS A 7 2.45 -39.25 -42.00
N ALA A 8 3.22 -38.29 -41.48
CA ALA A 8 2.67 -37.09 -40.85
C ALA A 8 2.09 -36.10 -41.88
N LYS A 9 2.66 -36.04 -43.09
CA LYS A 9 2.21 -35.15 -44.18
C LYS A 9 0.93 -35.61 -44.87
N SER A 10 0.56 -36.90 -44.78
CA SER A 10 -0.66 -37.44 -45.38
C SER A 10 -1.91 -37.35 -44.48
N LEU A 11 -1.76 -36.88 -43.24
CA LEU A 11 -2.85 -36.74 -42.30
C LEU A 11 -3.48 -35.34 -42.39
N THR A 12 -4.62 -35.23 -43.08
CA THR A 12 -5.48 -34.04 -43.01
C THR A 12 -6.06 -33.93 -41.59
N MET A 13 -5.46 -33.05 -40.78
CA MET A 13 -5.84 -32.80 -39.39
C MET A 13 -7.01 -31.82 -39.30
N SER A 14 -8.15 -32.28 -38.79
CA SER A 14 -9.24 -31.40 -38.36
C SER A 14 -9.09 -31.04 -36.88
N ARG A 15 -9.52 -29.82 -36.49
CA ARG A 15 -9.52 -29.33 -35.09
C ARG A 15 -10.10 -30.35 -34.10
N ARG A 16 -11.14 -31.09 -34.51
CA ARG A 16 -11.83 -32.09 -33.68
C ARG A 16 -10.98 -33.35 -33.46
N ARG A 17 -10.16 -33.74 -34.45
CA ARG A 17 -9.20 -34.85 -34.33
C ARG A 17 -7.97 -34.46 -33.51
N PHE A 18 -7.52 -33.21 -33.59
CA PHE A 18 -6.43 -32.69 -32.75
C PHE A 18 -6.79 -32.76 -31.26
N LEU A 19 -7.97 -32.27 -30.88
CA LEU A 19 -8.48 -32.33 -29.51
C LEU A 19 -8.68 -33.77 -29.01
N GLY A 20 -9.18 -34.66 -29.88
CA GLY A 20 -9.30 -36.09 -29.56
C GLY A 20 -7.95 -36.77 -29.30
N VAL A 21 -6.92 -36.43 -30.09
CA VAL A 21 -5.56 -36.96 -29.90
C VAL A 21 -4.93 -36.38 -28.63
N THR A 22 -5.10 -35.09 -28.32
CA THR A 22 -4.54 -34.48 -27.09
C THR A 22 -5.17 -35.03 -25.82
N ALA A 23 -6.48 -35.33 -25.84
CA ALA A 23 -7.16 -35.99 -24.72
C ALA A 23 -6.68 -37.44 -24.52
N ALA A 24 -6.37 -38.16 -25.60
CA ALA A 24 -5.86 -39.52 -25.54
C ALA A 24 -4.38 -39.58 -25.08
N THR A 25 -3.53 -38.62 -25.45
CA THR A 25 -2.15 -38.56 -24.94
C THR A 25 -2.06 -38.16 -23.47
N ALA A 26 -2.98 -37.34 -22.97
CA ALA A 26 -3.06 -37.03 -21.54
C ALA A 26 -3.41 -38.26 -20.68
N ALA A 27 -4.21 -39.19 -21.21
CA ALA A 27 -4.57 -40.43 -20.54
C ALA A 27 -3.50 -41.54 -20.65
N ALA A 28 -2.65 -41.52 -21.69
CA ALA A 28 -1.62 -42.53 -21.92
C ALA A 28 -0.25 -42.20 -21.28
N ALA A 29 -0.04 -40.97 -20.80
CA ALA A 29 1.19 -40.56 -20.11
C ALA A 29 1.26 -41.00 -18.63
N THR A 30 0.26 -41.72 -18.12
CA THR A 30 0.23 -42.29 -16.77
C THR A 30 0.72 -43.75 -16.71
N LEU A 31 1.55 -44.18 -17.66
CA LEU A 31 2.26 -45.46 -17.56
C LEU A 31 3.34 -45.40 -16.47
N PRO A 32 3.37 -46.36 -15.51
CA PRO A 32 4.19 -46.32 -14.29
C PRO A 32 5.68 -46.68 -14.51
N GLY A 33 6.26 -46.28 -15.65
CA GLY A 33 7.56 -46.76 -16.13
C GLY A 33 8.77 -45.85 -15.85
N CYS A 34 8.57 -44.64 -15.30
CA CYS A 34 9.67 -43.77 -14.87
C CYS A 34 9.50 -43.50 -13.39
N GLY A 35 10.56 -43.74 -12.61
CA GLY A 35 10.65 -43.55 -11.16
C GLY A 35 10.53 -42.10 -10.68
N LEU A 36 9.51 -41.39 -11.15
CA LEU A 36 8.85 -40.35 -10.37
C LEU A 36 8.02 -41.07 -9.31
N SER A 37 8.68 -41.47 -8.24
CA SER A 37 7.98 -41.54 -6.96
C SER A 37 7.30 -40.19 -6.80
N GLN A 38 5.97 -40.20 -6.82
CA GLN A 38 5.19 -39.12 -6.25
C GLN A 38 5.77 -38.95 -4.84
N ALA A 39 6.59 -37.92 -4.64
CA ALA A 39 7.01 -37.54 -3.31
C ALA A 39 5.69 -37.37 -2.55
N GLY A 40 5.37 -38.34 -1.69
CA GLY A 40 4.06 -38.45 -1.08
C GLY A 40 3.74 -37.09 -0.48
N SER A 41 2.78 -36.39 -1.07
CA SER A 41 2.22 -35.22 -0.42
C SER A 41 1.51 -35.76 0.81
N SER A 42 2.25 -35.74 1.91
CA SER A 42 1.88 -36.09 3.29
C SER A 42 0.45 -36.60 3.46
N THR A 43 0.29 -37.91 3.57
CA THR A 43 -0.89 -38.55 4.19
C THR A 43 -1.19 -37.96 5.57
N ALA A 44 -0.16 -37.49 6.28
CA ALA A 44 -0.29 -36.87 7.60
C ALA A 44 -1.24 -35.65 7.66
N THR A 45 -1.37 -34.84 6.60
CA THR A 45 -2.33 -33.73 6.61
C THR A 45 -3.76 -34.19 6.34
N ALA A 46 -3.94 -35.24 5.54
CA ALA A 46 -5.26 -35.83 5.26
C ALA A 46 -5.81 -36.53 6.51
N ASP A 47 -4.96 -37.28 7.23
CA ASP A 47 -5.35 -37.96 8.48
C ASP A 47 -5.71 -36.98 9.62
N LEU A 48 -5.17 -35.75 9.58
CA LEU A 48 -5.50 -34.69 10.54
C LEU A 48 -6.79 -33.94 10.18
N GLU A 49 -7.25 -33.99 8.92
CA GLU A 49 -8.47 -33.30 8.52
C GLU A 49 -9.73 -33.97 9.07
N GLU A 50 -9.67 -35.27 9.40
CA GLU A 50 -10.75 -36.05 9.99
C GLU A 50 -10.84 -35.93 11.52
N LYS A 51 -9.81 -35.39 12.16
CA LYS A 51 -9.77 -35.20 13.62
C LYS A 51 -10.38 -33.85 14.05
N GLU A 52 -10.98 -33.85 15.23
CA GLU A 52 -11.42 -32.61 15.87
C GLU A 52 -10.23 -31.78 16.35
N GLY A 53 -10.40 -30.46 16.23
CA GLY A 53 -9.40 -29.46 16.56
C GLY A 53 -10.06 -28.18 17.06
N LYS A 54 -9.25 -27.15 17.30
CA LYS A 54 -9.73 -25.87 17.83
C LYS A 54 -9.40 -24.71 16.91
N TRP A 55 -10.31 -23.75 16.82
CA TRP A 55 -10.06 -22.47 16.17
C TRP A 55 -9.29 -21.56 17.11
N VAL A 56 -8.12 -21.07 16.67
CA VAL A 56 -7.25 -20.16 17.40
C VAL A 56 -7.13 -18.86 16.61
N PRO A 57 -7.32 -17.69 17.24
CA PRO A 57 -7.08 -16.40 16.58
C PRO A 57 -5.61 -16.25 16.23
N VAL A 58 -5.34 -15.81 15.00
CA VAL A 58 -3.99 -15.52 14.50
C VAL A 58 -4.01 -14.19 13.76
N ALA A 59 -3.01 -13.34 13.99
CA ALA A 59 -3.00 -12.02 13.37
C ALA A 59 -2.52 -12.11 11.92
N CYS A 60 -3.08 -11.27 11.04
CA CYS A 60 -2.53 -11.04 9.72
C CYS A 60 -1.38 -10.03 9.81
N TRP A 61 -0.13 -10.51 9.69
CA TRP A 61 1.07 -9.67 9.80
C TRP A 61 1.52 -8.98 8.51
N HIS A 62 0.72 -9.05 7.43
CA HIS A 62 1.06 -8.37 6.18
C HIS A 62 1.01 -6.86 6.36
N ASN A 63 2.01 -6.15 5.83
CA ASN A 63 2.11 -4.70 5.95
C ASN A 63 1.23 -3.96 4.93
N CYS A 64 -0.08 -4.26 4.92
CA CYS A 64 -1.06 -3.66 4.01
C CYS A 64 -2.03 -2.69 4.71
N GLY A 65 -1.80 -2.38 5.99
CA GLY A 65 -2.69 -1.53 6.80
C GLY A 65 -3.98 -2.21 7.28
N GLY A 66 -4.42 -3.29 6.65
CA GLY A 66 -5.72 -3.91 6.97
C GLY A 66 -5.81 -4.63 8.32
N ARG A 67 -4.68 -5.06 8.90
CA ARG A 67 -4.54 -5.76 10.20
C ARG A 67 -5.65 -6.77 10.50
N CYS A 68 -6.01 -7.55 9.49
CA CYS A 68 -7.16 -8.44 9.52
C CYS A 68 -7.04 -9.54 10.59
N SER A 69 -8.18 -9.97 11.12
CA SER A 69 -8.27 -11.10 12.04
C SER A 69 -8.43 -12.40 11.24
N ASN A 70 -7.48 -13.30 11.43
CA ASN A 70 -7.51 -14.65 10.87
C ASN A 70 -7.76 -15.65 12.01
N LYS A 71 -8.27 -16.84 11.66
CA LYS A 71 -8.39 -17.96 12.59
C LYS A 71 -7.77 -19.20 11.97
N ALA A 72 -6.91 -19.87 12.72
CA ALA A 72 -6.30 -21.14 12.34
C ALA A 72 -7.05 -22.28 13.03
N TYR A 73 -7.38 -23.33 12.28
CA TYR A 73 -7.88 -24.58 12.85
C TYR A 73 -6.69 -25.47 13.16
N VAL A 74 -6.51 -25.79 14.44
CA VAL A 74 -5.36 -26.52 14.96
C VAL A 74 -5.80 -27.89 15.43
N VAL A 75 -5.20 -28.92 14.84
CA VAL A 75 -5.38 -30.34 15.19
C VAL A 75 -4.03 -30.88 15.61
N ASP A 76 -3.92 -31.49 16.80
CA ASP A 76 -2.67 -32.06 17.32
C ASP A 76 -1.47 -31.10 17.26
N GLY A 77 -1.72 -29.80 17.48
CA GLY A 77 -0.68 -28.75 17.43
C GLY A 77 -0.29 -28.28 16.02
N VAL A 78 -0.92 -28.80 14.96
CA VAL A 78 -0.67 -28.45 13.57
C VAL A 78 -1.81 -27.61 13.01
N VAL A 79 -1.48 -26.51 12.33
CA VAL A 79 -2.45 -25.70 11.59
C VAL A 79 -2.84 -26.44 10.30
N VAL A 80 -4.09 -26.87 10.17
CA VAL A 80 -4.56 -27.59 8.98
C VAL A 80 -5.45 -26.74 8.08
N ARG A 81 -6.24 -25.81 8.66
CA ARG A 81 -7.11 -24.89 7.91
C ARG A 81 -6.99 -23.47 8.44
N GLN A 82 -7.37 -22.50 7.61
CA GLN A 82 -7.42 -21.10 7.98
C GLN A 82 -8.68 -20.43 7.42
N LYS A 83 -9.35 -19.65 8.25
CA LYS A 83 -10.46 -18.76 7.88
C LYS A 83 -10.18 -17.34 8.37
N THR A 84 -11.14 -16.45 8.16
CA THR A 84 -11.09 -15.09 8.68
C THR A 84 -12.06 -14.89 9.84
N ASP A 85 -12.26 -13.65 10.26
CA ASP A 85 -13.11 -13.29 11.37
C ASP A 85 -14.55 -13.73 11.15
N ASP A 86 -15.04 -14.51 12.10
CA ASP A 86 -16.42 -14.92 12.26
C ASP A 86 -16.81 -14.92 13.76
N THR A 87 -16.15 -14.06 14.55
CA THR A 87 -16.44 -13.93 16.00
C THR A 87 -17.81 -13.33 16.29
N HIS A 88 -18.39 -12.61 15.33
CA HIS A 88 -19.67 -11.95 15.45
C HIS A 88 -20.43 -11.94 14.12
N PRO A 89 -21.77 -11.73 14.13
CA PRO A 89 -22.52 -11.44 12.93
C PRO A 89 -21.94 -10.22 12.21
N ASP A 90 -21.89 -10.27 10.88
CA ASP A 90 -21.38 -9.15 10.10
C ASP A 90 -22.44 -8.07 9.93
N SER A 91 -22.04 -6.82 10.13
CA SER A 91 -22.87 -5.66 9.81
C SER A 91 -22.00 -4.48 9.39
N PRO A 92 -22.56 -3.49 8.70
CA PRO A 92 -21.85 -2.25 8.41
C PRO A 92 -21.34 -1.51 9.66
N ASP A 93 -22.02 -1.64 10.81
CA ASP A 93 -21.66 -0.96 12.07
C ASP A 93 -20.72 -1.79 12.97
N PHE A 94 -20.73 -3.11 12.80
CA PHE A 94 -19.80 -4.03 13.43
C PHE A 94 -19.29 -5.05 12.40
N PRO A 95 -18.39 -4.62 11.49
CA PRO A 95 -17.95 -5.44 10.38
C PRO A 95 -16.88 -6.43 10.81
N GLN A 96 -16.97 -7.65 10.28
CA GLN A 96 -15.94 -8.66 10.50
C GLN A 96 -14.60 -8.18 9.93
N GLN A 97 -13.50 -8.42 10.64
CA GLN A 97 -12.17 -7.99 10.21
C GLN A 97 -11.55 -8.93 9.17
N ARG A 98 -12.05 -8.87 7.94
CA ARG A 98 -11.79 -9.85 6.87
C ARG A 98 -10.39 -9.80 6.29
N GLY A 99 -9.75 -10.96 6.23
CA GLY A 99 -8.49 -11.21 5.57
C GLY A 99 -8.67 -11.51 4.09
N CYS A 100 -7.86 -10.86 3.25
CA CYS A 100 -7.76 -11.16 1.82
C CYS A 100 -7.03 -12.49 1.56
N ASN A 101 -6.87 -12.85 0.28
CA ASN A 101 -6.19 -14.09 -0.14
C ASN A 101 -4.76 -14.20 0.41
N ARG A 102 -4.01 -13.09 0.50
CA ARG A 102 -2.67 -13.06 1.11
C ARG A 102 -2.70 -13.36 2.61
N GLY A 103 -3.71 -12.86 3.32
CA GLY A 103 -3.91 -13.17 4.74
C GLY A 103 -4.22 -14.65 4.92
N ARG A 104 -5.16 -15.18 4.13
CA ARG A 104 -5.61 -16.59 4.17
C ARG A 104 -4.53 -17.59 3.75
N SER A 105 -3.54 -17.15 2.97
CA SER A 105 -2.41 -18.00 2.54
C SER A 105 -1.25 -18.02 3.54
N GLN A 106 -1.32 -17.33 4.68
CA GLN A 106 -0.23 -17.29 5.67
C GLN A 106 0.17 -18.67 6.20
N ARG A 107 -0.75 -19.65 6.25
CA ARG A 107 -0.40 -21.06 6.56
C ARG A 107 0.73 -21.59 5.66
N MET A 108 0.80 -21.14 4.41
CA MET A 108 1.83 -21.56 3.45
C MET A 108 3.22 -21.05 3.84
N GLN A 109 3.31 -19.96 4.61
CA GLN A 109 4.59 -19.46 5.13
C GLN A 109 5.09 -20.31 6.31
N VAL A 110 4.17 -20.82 7.14
CA VAL A 110 4.49 -21.66 8.31
C VAL A 110 5.01 -23.03 7.89
N PHE A 111 4.51 -23.57 6.78
CA PHE A 111 4.88 -24.89 6.26
C PHE A 111 5.67 -24.83 4.95
N GLY A 112 6.05 -23.64 4.50
CA GLY A 112 6.80 -23.47 3.27
C GLY A 112 8.14 -24.20 3.31
N ALA A 113 8.54 -24.74 2.16
CA ALA A 113 9.84 -25.41 2.01
C ALA A 113 11.01 -24.49 2.40
N ASP A 114 10.86 -23.19 2.12
CA ASP A 114 11.88 -22.16 2.36
C ASP A 114 11.88 -21.60 3.80
N ARG A 115 11.04 -22.14 4.71
CA ARG A 115 10.98 -21.64 6.09
C ARG A 115 12.30 -21.87 6.80
N LEU A 116 12.87 -20.80 7.36
CA LEU A 116 14.02 -20.87 8.26
C LEU A 116 13.61 -21.56 9.58
N LYS A 117 14.18 -22.74 9.83
CA LYS A 117 13.86 -23.59 11.00
C LYS A 117 14.87 -23.49 12.13
N TYR A 118 16.09 -23.07 11.80
CA TYR A 118 17.23 -23.07 12.72
C TYR A 118 18.02 -21.78 12.55
N PRO A 119 18.77 -21.35 13.58
CA PRO A 119 19.84 -20.39 13.41
C PRO A 119 20.84 -20.88 12.36
N MET A 120 21.22 -19.98 11.45
CA MET A 120 22.15 -20.26 10.37
C MET A 120 23.28 -19.24 10.40
N LYS A 121 24.50 -19.69 10.09
CA LYS A 121 25.69 -18.85 9.96
C LYS A 121 26.29 -19.07 8.58
N ARG A 122 26.84 -18.02 7.97
CA ARG A 122 27.65 -18.21 6.76
C ARG A 122 28.87 -19.06 7.10
N LYS A 123 29.18 -20.05 6.29
CA LYS A 123 30.26 -21.01 6.53
C LYS A 123 31.61 -20.33 6.74
N ASN A 124 31.87 -19.26 5.98
CA ASN A 124 33.13 -18.50 6.01
C ASN A 124 33.01 -17.19 6.83
N TRP A 125 32.06 -17.12 7.76
CA TRP A 125 31.96 -16.00 8.69
C TRP A 125 32.96 -16.14 9.84
N GLU A 126 33.57 -15.02 10.21
CA GLU A 126 34.45 -14.86 11.37
C GLU A 126 34.20 -13.48 12.02
N PRO A 127 34.57 -13.27 13.30
CA PRO A 127 34.50 -11.96 13.96
C PRO A 127 35.07 -10.83 13.11
N GLY A 128 34.38 -9.69 13.03
CA GLY A 128 34.74 -8.60 12.10
C GLY A 128 34.21 -8.76 10.66
N GLY A 129 33.53 -9.87 10.37
CA GLY A 129 32.76 -10.11 9.14
C GLY A 129 33.36 -11.14 8.18
N GLY A 130 34.56 -11.66 8.48
CA GLY A 130 35.28 -12.67 7.70
C GLY A 130 35.40 -12.28 6.22
N LYS A 131 35.16 -13.27 5.35
CA LYS A 131 35.09 -13.10 3.88
C LYS A 131 33.81 -12.38 3.48
N LYS A 132 33.85 -11.04 3.41
CA LYS A 132 32.68 -10.18 3.10
C LYS A 132 32.26 -10.29 1.63
N GLU A 133 33.22 -10.56 0.75
CA GLU A 133 33.07 -10.81 -0.69
C GLU A 133 32.23 -12.05 -1.02
N LEU A 134 32.04 -12.96 -0.06
CA LEU A 134 31.17 -14.12 -0.23
C LEU A 134 29.70 -13.83 0.11
N ARG A 135 29.35 -12.66 0.66
CA ARG A 135 27.94 -12.34 0.97
C ARG A 135 27.08 -12.40 -0.30
N GLY A 136 25.98 -13.15 -0.25
CA GLY A 136 25.09 -13.41 -1.38
C GLY A 136 25.41 -14.69 -2.17
N GLN A 137 26.58 -15.29 -1.97
CA GLN A 137 27.02 -16.54 -2.64
C GLN A 137 27.64 -17.58 -1.67
N ASP A 138 27.79 -17.23 -0.39
CA ASP A 138 28.35 -18.10 0.64
C ASP A 138 27.43 -19.29 0.94
N GLU A 139 28.03 -20.36 1.43
CA GLU A 139 27.30 -21.49 1.98
C GLU A 139 26.79 -21.15 3.38
N TRP A 140 25.67 -21.76 3.79
CA TRP A 140 25.12 -21.62 5.13
C TRP A 140 25.27 -22.92 5.92
N VAL A 141 25.71 -22.79 7.17
CA VAL A 141 25.78 -23.89 8.12
C VAL A 141 24.79 -23.65 9.26
N ARG A 142 24.13 -24.71 9.70
CA ARG A 142 23.26 -24.67 10.88
C ARG A 142 24.13 -24.54 12.14
N ILE A 143 23.72 -23.68 13.05
CA ILE A 143 24.35 -23.51 14.37
C ILE A 143 23.31 -23.63 15.50
N SER A 144 23.76 -23.70 16.75
CA SER A 144 22.86 -23.66 17.91
C SER A 144 22.39 -22.23 18.20
N TRP A 145 21.37 -22.10 19.04
CA TRP A 145 20.93 -20.78 19.53
C TRP A 145 21.99 -20.15 20.43
N GLU A 146 22.64 -20.96 21.28
CA GLU A 146 23.72 -20.53 22.16
C GLU A 146 24.88 -19.94 21.37
N GLU A 147 25.32 -20.62 20.30
CA GLU A 147 26.37 -20.11 19.41
C GLU A 147 25.90 -18.81 18.73
N ALA A 148 24.66 -18.74 18.25
CA ALA A 148 24.14 -17.53 17.61
C ALA A 148 24.13 -16.33 18.56
N TYR A 149 23.68 -16.51 19.80
CA TYR A 149 23.66 -15.46 20.81
C TYR A 149 25.06 -15.01 21.20
N GLU A 150 25.98 -15.95 21.43
CA GLU A 150 27.36 -15.64 21.78
C GLU A 150 28.04 -14.85 20.67
N LEU A 151 27.90 -15.26 19.41
CA LEU A 151 28.48 -14.54 18.28
C LEU A 151 27.91 -13.12 18.13
N ILE A 152 26.59 -12.95 18.29
CA ILE A 152 25.95 -11.63 18.21
C ILE A 152 26.40 -10.73 19.36
N ALA A 153 26.36 -11.22 20.60
CA ALA A 153 26.75 -10.46 21.78
C ALA A 153 28.23 -10.07 21.74
N ASN A 154 29.11 -11.01 21.37
CA ASN A 154 30.54 -10.74 21.24
C ASN A 154 30.83 -9.69 20.16
N GLU A 155 30.15 -9.73 19.01
CA GLU A 155 30.33 -8.70 17.99
C GLU A 155 29.78 -7.34 18.41
N ILE A 156 28.64 -7.28 19.12
CA ILE A 156 28.14 -6.02 19.70
C ILE A 156 29.19 -5.43 20.64
N ASN A 157 29.68 -6.22 21.61
CA ASN A 157 30.71 -5.77 22.56
C ASN A 157 31.99 -5.33 21.83
N ARG A 158 32.50 -6.14 20.89
CA ARG A 158 33.70 -5.82 20.11
C ARG A 158 33.55 -4.52 19.32
N ILE A 159 32.38 -4.29 18.71
CA ILE A 159 32.09 -3.07 17.95
C ILE A 159 32.01 -1.88 18.90
N THR A 160 31.30 -2.01 20.01
CA THR A 160 31.13 -0.94 20.99
C THR A 160 32.44 -0.55 21.65
N GLU A 161 33.26 -1.51 22.09
CA GLU A 161 34.57 -1.27 22.69
C GLU A 161 35.56 -0.62 21.70
N LYS A 162 35.57 -1.08 20.45
CA LYS A 162 36.54 -0.61 19.45
C LYS A 162 36.14 0.69 18.76
N TYR A 163 34.85 0.91 18.53
CA TYR A 163 34.37 1.98 17.65
C TYR A 163 33.26 2.86 18.25
N SER A 164 32.67 2.48 19.40
CA SER A 164 31.42 3.03 19.96
C SER A 164 30.14 2.41 19.41
N ASN A 165 29.06 2.51 20.18
CA ASN A 165 27.68 2.21 19.81
C ASN A 165 27.23 2.93 18.53
N ARG A 166 27.86 4.06 18.18
CA ARG A 166 27.63 4.76 16.89
C ARG A 166 28.05 3.94 15.66
N ALA A 167 28.83 2.88 15.81
CA ALA A 167 29.18 1.98 14.71
C ALA A 167 28.15 0.86 14.49
N ILE A 168 27.11 0.77 15.34
CA ILE A 168 26.02 -0.19 15.20
C ILE A 168 24.87 0.50 14.46
N PHE A 169 24.46 -0.06 13.33
CA PHE A 169 23.29 0.38 12.58
C PHE A 169 22.18 -0.67 12.67
N ALA A 170 20.97 -0.24 12.97
CA ALA A 170 19.79 -1.10 12.89
C ALA A 170 18.58 -0.32 12.37
N SER A 171 17.93 -0.84 11.33
CA SER A 171 16.70 -0.27 10.77
C SER A 171 15.51 -1.17 11.13
N ASN A 172 14.40 -0.57 11.55
CA ASN A 172 13.20 -1.29 12.00
C ASN A 172 13.52 -2.42 13.01
N ALA A 173 14.37 -2.10 14.00
CA ALA A 173 15.01 -3.08 14.86
C ALA A 173 14.06 -3.84 15.82
N GLY A 174 12.78 -3.44 15.91
CA GLY A 174 11.78 -4.07 16.77
C GLY A 174 12.30 -4.26 18.21
N ASP A 175 12.09 -5.44 18.78
CA ASP A 175 12.59 -5.79 20.12
C ASP A 175 14.12 -5.74 20.24
N PHE A 176 14.85 -6.00 19.14
CA PHE A 176 16.30 -5.89 19.11
C PHE A 176 16.76 -4.43 19.27
N GLY A 177 15.96 -3.47 18.82
CA GLY A 177 16.20 -2.05 19.06
C GLY A 177 16.22 -1.72 20.56
N ARG A 178 15.31 -2.32 21.34
CA ARG A 178 15.30 -2.16 22.80
C ARG A 178 16.57 -2.72 23.45
N LEU A 179 17.03 -3.89 23.01
CA LEU A 179 18.30 -4.47 23.48
C LEU A 179 19.47 -3.51 23.20
N LEU A 180 19.60 -3.03 21.97
CA LEU A 180 20.67 -2.10 21.60
C LEU A 180 20.60 -0.78 22.36
N SER A 181 19.40 -0.24 22.60
CA SER A 181 19.22 0.95 23.44
C SER A 181 19.71 0.72 24.88
N LEU A 182 19.39 -0.43 25.48
CA LEU A 182 19.88 -0.79 26.81
C LEU A 182 21.41 -1.04 26.83
N ALA A 183 21.98 -1.48 25.71
CA ALA A 183 23.42 -1.66 25.52
C ALA A 183 24.19 -0.35 25.21
N GLY A 184 23.53 0.81 25.35
CA GLY A 184 24.14 2.13 25.18
C GLY A 184 23.88 2.80 23.83
N GLY A 185 22.89 2.32 23.07
CA GLY A 185 22.36 2.98 21.88
C GLY A 185 22.84 2.37 20.56
N TYR A 186 22.29 2.88 19.45
CA TYR A 186 22.66 2.52 18.08
C TYR A 186 22.22 3.62 17.11
N ILE A 187 22.71 3.57 15.87
CA ILE A 187 22.22 4.42 14.78
C ILE A 187 20.99 3.76 14.13
N GLY A 188 19.86 4.45 14.20
CA GLY A 188 18.65 4.11 13.46
C GLY A 188 18.68 4.55 11.99
N SER A 189 17.71 4.11 11.21
CA SER A 189 17.50 4.63 9.85
C SER A 189 16.79 5.98 9.86
N TRP A 190 17.24 6.90 9.01
CA TRP A 190 16.50 8.11 8.64
C TRP A 190 15.88 7.92 7.24
N GLY A 191 14.66 8.44 7.03
CA GLY A 191 13.90 8.29 5.78
C GLY A 191 12.74 7.28 5.86
N THR A 192 12.21 6.90 4.70
CA THR A 192 11.09 5.95 4.56
C THR A 192 11.39 4.92 3.48
N SER A 193 10.90 3.69 3.65
CA SER A 193 11.05 2.62 2.65
C SER A 193 9.98 2.63 1.56
N SER A 194 8.85 3.34 1.74
CA SER A 194 7.73 3.25 0.80
C SER A 194 6.72 4.38 0.82
N TRP A 195 6.95 5.45 1.58
CA TRP A 195 5.96 6.53 1.73
C TRP A 195 6.31 7.77 0.92
N GLY A 196 7.54 7.83 0.38
CA GLY A 196 8.01 8.99 -0.37
C GLY A 196 8.03 10.26 0.48
N SER A 197 7.74 11.40 -0.14
CA SER A 197 7.68 12.71 0.55
C SER A 197 6.58 12.77 1.63
N TRP A 198 5.60 11.86 1.60
CA TRP A 198 4.50 11.87 2.55
C TRP A 198 4.91 11.60 4.00
N ARG A 199 5.99 10.83 4.25
CA ARG A 199 6.38 10.48 5.63
C ARG A 199 6.64 11.70 6.52
N TRP A 200 7.14 12.78 5.92
CA TRP A 200 7.56 13.98 6.64
C TRP A 200 6.78 15.22 6.22
N GLY A 201 6.00 15.16 5.15
CA GLY A 201 5.20 16.29 4.68
C GLY A 201 4.20 16.76 5.74
N PRO A 202 3.14 15.98 6.06
CA PRO A 202 2.04 16.43 6.91
C PRO A 202 2.50 17.13 8.20
N GLU A 203 3.43 16.52 8.94
CA GLU A 203 3.89 17.04 10.24
C GLU A 203 4.53 18.44 10.10
N LYS A 204 5.19 18.72 8.97
CA LYS A 204 5.77 20.04 8.68
C LYS A 204 4.71 21.10 8.36
N PHE A 205 3.52 20.67 7.98
CA PHE A 205 2.39 21.54 7.65
C PHE A 205 1.34 21.57 8.77
N GLY A 206 1.69 21.10 9.98
CA GLY A 206 0.82 21.15 11.16
C GLY A 206 -0.24 20.05 11.21
N MET A 207 -0.16 19.04 10.33
CA MET A 207 -1.08 17.91 10.28
C MET A 207 -0.33 16.64 10.66
N ALA A 208 -0.84 15.90 11.63
CA ALA A 208 -0.25 14.61 11.97
C ALA A 208 -0.43 13.59 10.82
N GLU A 209 0.52 12.68 10.65
CA GLU A 209 0.42 11.63 9.64
C GLU A 209 -0.46 10.48 10.17
N GLY A 210 -1.57 10.22 9.47
CA GLY A 210 -2.66 9.36 9.95
C GLY A 210 -2.33 7.85 10.10
N PHE A 211 -1.13 7.39 9.73
CA PHE A 211 -0.73 5.99 9.93
C PHE A 211 -0.19 5.74 11.34
N PHE A 212 0.47 6.73 11.96
CA PHE A 212 0.96 6.63 13.33
C PHE A 212 0.13 7.43 14.34
N GLU A 213 -0.66 8.40 13.86
CA GLU A 213 -1.42 9.33 14.70
C GLU A 213 -2.90 9.33 14.32
N GLN A 214 -3.77 9.75 15.25
CA GLN A 214 -5.22 9.80 15.05
C GLN A 214 -5.66 11.13 14.42
N SER A 215 -5.21 11.39 13.19
CA SER A 215 -5.46 12.66 12.47
C SER A 215 -6.28 12.51 11.19
N ILE A 216 -6.83 11.32 10.95
CA ILE A 216 -7.76 11.03 9.86
C ILE A 216 -9.03 10.41 10.43
N ASN A 217 -10.14 10.54 9.70
CA ASN A 217 -11.40 9.94 10.08
C ASN A 217 -11.26 8.41 10.13
N ASP A 218 -12.01 7.77 11.03
CA ASP A 218 -12.10 6.32 11.04
C ASP A 218 -12.73 5.84 9.72
N ARG A 219 -12.22 4.74 9.16
CA ARG A 219 -12.71 4.12 7.92
C ARG A 219 -14.22 3.87 7.88
N MET A 220 -14.88 3.77 9.03
CA MET A 220 -16.33 3.59 9.15
C MET A 220 -17.12 4.83 8.76
N ASP A 221 -16.49 6.00 8.90
CA ASP A 221 -17.05 7.32 8.58
C ASP A 221 -17.16 7.56 7.08
N LEU A 222 -16.44 6.80 6.24
CA LEU A 222 -16.57 6.84 4.78
C LEU A 222 -18.00 6.61 4.27
N ARG A 223 -18.87 6.00 5.09
CA ARG A 223 -20.30 5.84 4.76
C ARG A 223 -21.08 7.15 4.79
N ASN A 224 -20.54 8.18 5.42
CA ASN A 224 -21.15 9.50 5.49
C ASN A 224 -20.76 10.40 4.31
N SER A 225 -19.73 10.03 3.53
CA SER A 225 -19.28 10.77 2.36
C SER A 225 -20.33 10.75 1.24
N GLN A 226 -20.47 11.87 0.53
CA GLN A 226 -21.25 11.96 -0.71
C GLN A 226 -20.35 11.66 -1.93
N LEU A 227 -19.10 12.11 -1.87
CA LEU A 227 -18.09 11.90 -2.91
C LEU A 227 -16.79 11.42 -2.26
N ILE A 228 -16.16 10.42 -2.87
CA ILE A 228 -14.85 9.93 -2.48
C ILE A 228 -13.93 10.03 -3.68
N VAL A 229 -12.88 10.86 -3.56
CA VAL A 229 -11.86 11.03 -4.59
C VAL A 229 -10.60 10.31 -4.14
N ILE A 230 -10.15 9.34 -4.93
CA ILE A 230 -8.98 8.50 -4.63
C ILE A 230 -7.87 8.81 -5.63
N VAL A 231 -6.71 9.28 -5.15
CA VAL A 231 -5.54 9.58 -5.96
C VAL A 231 -4.49 8.47 -5.83
N GLY A 232 -4.18 7.81 -6.95
CA GLY A 232 -3.18 6.75 -7.06
C GLY A 232 -3.45 5.48 -6.23
N GLY A 233 -4.69 5.28 -5.79
CA GLY A 233 -5.07 4.25 -4.81
C GLY A 233 -5.72 3.01 -5.43
N ASN A 234 -5.05 1.86 -5.32
CA ASN A 234 -5.59 0.56 -5.73
C ASN A 234 -5.81 -0.38 -4.51
N ALA A 235 -6.74 -0.04 -3.62
CA ALA A 235 -7.04 -0.87 -2.44
C ALA A 235 -7.60 -2.25 -2.81
N ALA A 236 -8.40 -2.37 -3.88
CA ALA A 236 -8.97 -3.66 -4.30
C ALA A 236 -7.89 -4.70 -4.62
N TRP A 237 -6.69 -4.28 -5.06
CA TRP A 237 -5.53 -5.14 -5.21
C TRP A 237 -4.63 -5.16 -3.97
N SER A 238 -4.14 -3.97 -3.57
CA SER A 238 -3.09 -3.81 -2.57
C SER A 238 -3.56 -4.07 -1.14
N ALA A 239 -4.86 -3.97 -0.88
CA ALA A 239 -5.48 -4.14 0.43
C ALA A 239 -6.93 -4.68 0.38
N ALA A 240 -7.16 -5.71 -0.47
CA ALA A 240 -8.46 -6.32 -0.78
C ALA A 240 -9.31 -6.87 0.39
N GLY A 241 -8.83 -6.75 1.62
CA GLY A 241 -9.54 -7.18 2.83
C GLY A 241 -10.37 -6.04 3.39
N ASN A 242 -10.10 -5.69 4.65
CA ASN A 242 -10.81 -4.61 5.35
C ASN A 242 -10.88 -3.29 4.57
N PRO A 243 -9.79 -2.70 4.03
CA PRO A 243 -9.89 -1.39 3.35
C PRO A 243 -10.90 -1.36 2.20
N THR A 244 -10.85 -2.32 1.28
CA THR A 244 -11.81 -2.41 0.16
C THR A 244 -13.24 -2.63 0.62
N TYR A 245 -13.43 -3.39 1.71
CA TYR A 245 -14.76 -3.58 2.29
C TYR A 245 -15.40 -2.25 2.70
N HIS A 246 -14.66 -1.34 3.34
CA HIS A 246 -15.22 -0.05 3.76
C HIS A 246 -15.59 0.85 2.57
N TYR A 247 -14.81 0.85 1.49
CA TYR A 247 -15.23 1.53 0.25
C TYR A 247 -16.51 0.95 -0.33
N LEU A 248 -16.66 -0.38 -0.31
CA LEU A 248 -17.92 -1.02 -0.73
C LEU A 248 -19.10 -0.66 0.17
N GLN A 249 -18.88 -0.42 1.48
CA GLN A 249 -19.95 0.07 2.35
C GLN A 249 -20.30 1.52 2.07
N ALA A 250 -19.32 2.38 1.80
CA ALA A 250 -19.55 3.76 1.37
C ALA A 250 -20.33 3.83 0.05
N LYS A 251 -19.95 3.00 -0.94
CA LYS A 251 -20.71 2.83 -2.18
C LYS A 251 -22.16 2.43 -1.93
N LYS A 252 -22.41 1.46 -1.04
CA LYS A 252 -23.77 1.04 -0.66
C LYS A 252 -24.55 2.14 0.06
N ALA A 253 -23.88 3.03 0.79
CA ALA A 253 -24.48 4.18 1.43
C ALA A 253 -24.81 5.32 0.46
N GLY A 254 -24.34 5.24 -0.80
CA GLY A 254 -24.63 6.19 -1.87
C GLY A 254 -23.47 7.11 -2.24
N ALA A 255 -22.27 6.88 -1.70
CA ALA A 255 -21.10 7.67 -2.08
C ALA A 255 -20.73 7.42 -3.55
N GLU A 256 -20.51 8.50 -4.29
CA GLU A 256 -19.93 8.46 -5.64
C GLU A 256 -18.41 8.37 -5.54
N PHE A 257 -17.77 7.71 -6.51
CA PHE A 257 -16.33 7.52 -6.52
C PHE A 257 -15.69 8.10 -7.78
N VAL A 258 -14.59 8.83 -7.58
CA VAL A 258 -13.67 9.26 -8.64
C VAL A 258 -12.28 8.72 -8.30
N VAL A 259 -11.63 8.08 -9.26
CA VAL A 259 -10.26 7.57 -9.12
C VAL A 259 -9.37 8.27 -10.13
N ILE A 260 -8.40 9.03 -9.62
CA ILE A 260 -7.34 9.66 -10.42
C ILE A 260 -6.13 8.73 -10.38
N ASP A 261 -5.86 8.04 -11.49
CA ASP A 261 -4.78 7.05 -11.57
C ASP A 261 -4.35 6.85 -13.03
N PRO A 262 -3.04 6.73 -13.35
CA PRO A 262 -2.59 6.38 -14.70
C PRO A 262 -3.08 5.01 -15.19
N ILE A 263 -3.50 4.12 -14.29
CA ILE A 263 -4.02 2.80 -14.64
C ILE A 263 -5.51 2.66 -14.30
N TYR A 264 -6.26 2.03 -15.20
CA TYR A 264 -7.59 1.53 -14.87
C TYR A 264 -7.43 0.34 -13.91
N SER A 265 -7.56 0.60 -12.61
CA SER A 265 -7.22 -0.34 -11.54
C SER A 265 -8.41 -1.20 -11.09
N ASP A 266 -8.16 -2.30 -10.38
CA ASP A 266 -9.22 -3.14 -9.79
C ASP A 266 -10.16 -2.33 -8.89
N THR A 267 -9.66 -1.26 -8.24
CA THR A 267 -10.49 -0.37 -7.43
C THR A 267 -11.51 0.37 -8.28
N VAL A 268 -11.14 0.82 -9.48
CA VAL A 268 -12.06 1.49 -10.40
C VAL A 268 -13.22 0.56 -10.73
N GLU A 269 -12.91 -0.67 -11.12
CA GLU A 269 -13.92 -1.67 -11.49
C GLU A 269 -14.82 -2.05 -10.31
N VAL A 270 -14.22 -2.37 -9.15
CA VAL A 270 -14.97 -2.79 -7.95
C VAL A 270 -15.91 -1.68 -7.46
N LEU A 271 -15.46 -0.43 -7.55
CA LEU A 271 -16.23 0.71 -7.07
C LEU A 271 -17.14 1.32 -8.14
N ASP A 272 -17.09 0.86 -9.39
CA ASP A 272 -17.77 1.53 -10.52
C ASP A 272 -17.45 3.04 -10.51
N ALA A 273 -16.18 3.35 -10.26
CA ALA A 273 -15.73 4.72 -10.10
C ALA A 273 -15.51 5.37 -11.46
N GLU A 274 -15.75 6.67 -11.54
CA GLU A 274 -15.26 7.48 -12.64
C GLU A 274 -13.72 7.43 -12.64
N TRP A 275 -13.13 7.05 -13.77
CA TRP A 275 -11.68 6.99 -13.91
C TRP A 275 -11.16 8.20 -14.67
N ILE A 276 -10.23 8.92 -14.04
CA ILE A 276 -9.51 10.02 -14.65
C ILE A 276 -8.07 9.57 -14.93
N PRO A 277 -7.72 9.29 -16.20
CA PRO A 277 -6.39 8.83 -16.60
C PRO A 277 -5.41 9.99 -16.59
N ILE A 278 -4.69 10.17 -15.48
CA ILE A 278 -3.64 11.18 -15.36
C ILE A 278 -2.29 10.63 -15.84
N TYR A 279 -1.42 11.48 -16.39
CA TYR A 279 -0.03 11.11 -16.62
C TYR A 279 0.69 10.87 -15.29
N PRO A 280 1.55 9.83 -15.21
CA PRO A 280 2.28 9.54 -13.99
C PRO A 280 3.03 10.76 -13.47
N THR A 281 2.97 10.99 -12.16
CA THR A 281 3.74 12.04 -11.45
C THR A 281 3.32 13.48 -11.77
N THR A 282 2.10 13.70 -12.26
CA THR A 282 1.60 15.03 -12.64
C THR A 282 0.38 15.49 -11.83
N ASP A 283 0.04 14.75 -10.76
CA ASP A 283 -1.09 15.01 -9.85
C ASP A 283 -1.06 16.42 -9.26
N HIS A 284 0.13 16.92 -8.93
CA HIS A 284 0.31 18.27 -8.40
C HIS A 284 -0.16 19.36 -9.37
N ALA A 285 0.11 19.20 -10.68
CA ALA A 285 -0.35 20.14 -11.70
C ALA A 285 -1.87 20.11 -11.85
N MET A 286 -2.48 18.92 -11.84
CA MET A 286 -3.94 18.78 -11.88
C MET A 286 -4.60 19.47 -10.68
N PHE A 287 -4.08 19.27 -9.46
CA PHE A 287 -4.62 19.89 -8.26
C PHE A 287 -4.46 21.42 -8.24
N LEU A 288 -3.36 21.96 -8.77
CA LEU A 288 -3.21 23.40 -8.99
C LEU A 288 -4.26 23.92 -10.00
N GLY A 289 -4.51 23.18 -11.09
CA GLY A 289 -5.57 23.46 -12.06
C GLY A 289 -6.97 23.50 -11.45
N MET A 290 -7.26 22.54 -10.57
CA MET A 290 -8.52 22.52 -9.81
C MET A 290 -8.59 23.71 -8.85
N ALA A 291 -7.50 24.01 -8.12
CA ALA A 291 -7.47 25.13 -7.19
C ALA A 291 -7.70 26.48 -7.90
N HIS A 292 -7.04 26.69 -9.03
CA HIS A 292 -7.26 27.87 -9.88
C HIS A 292 -8.72 27.96 -10.35
N THR A 293 -9.30 26.84 -10.78
CA THR A 293 -10.72 26.82 -11.22
C THR A 293 -11.63 27.29 -10.09
N LEU A 294 -11.45 26.76 -8.88
CA LEU A 294 -12.25 27.19 -7.74
C LEU A 294 -12.02 28.67 -7.44
N LEU A 295 -10.79 29.17 -7.43
CA LEU A 295 -10.50 30.58 -7.15
C LEU A 295 -11.12 31.57 -8.16
N VAL A 296 -11.18 31.19 -9.44
CA VAL A 296 -11.71 32.05 -10.50
C VAL A 296 -13.24 31.97 -10.59
N GLU A 297 -13.83 30.85 -10.21
CA GLU A 297 -15.28 30.62 -10.31
C GLU A 297 -16.03 30.76 -8.98
N ASP A 298 -15.32 30.92 -7.86
CA ASP A 298 -15.91 31.20 -6.56
C ASP A 298 -16.63 32.54 -6.59
N ASP A 299 -17.88 32.53 -6.14
CA ASP A 299 -18.75 33.70 -6.11
C ASP A 299 -19.62 33.63 -4.85
N PRO A 300 -19.93 34.76 -4.17
CA PRO A 300 -20.77 34.74 -2.98
C PRO A 300 -22.16 34.09 -3.17
N ALA A 301 -22.70 34.07 -4.39
CA ALA A 301 -23.96 33.37 -4.70
C ALA A 301 -23.77 31.88 -5.01
N ASN A 302 -22.55 31.43 -5.28
CA ASN A 302 -22.17 30.05 -5.53
C ASN A 302 -20.77 29.76 -4.93
N PRO A 303 -20.66 29.67 -3.60
CA PRO A 303 -19.38 29.44 -2.95
C PRO A 303 -18.86 28.04 -3.29
N LEU A 304 -17.59 27.98 -3.65
CA LEU A 304 -16.84 26.75 -3.95
C LEU A 304 -15.64 26.57 -3.00
N ILE A 305 -15.29 27.61 -2.24
CA ILE A 305 -14.16 27.65 -1.30
C ILE A 305 -14.68 27.89 0.12
N ASP A 306 -14.16 27.13 1.09
CA ASP A 306 -14.43 27.33 2.53
C ASP A 306 -13.46 28.38 3.08
N TRP A 307 -13.77 29.66 2.82
CA TRP A 307 -12.95 30.80 3.27
C TRP A 307 -12.84 30.87 4.80
N ASP A 308 -13.92 30.54 5.52
CA ASP A 308 -13.92 30.50 6.99
C ASP A 308 -12.91 29.48 7.53
N PHE A 309 -12.82 28.31 6.91
CA PHE A 309 -11.81 27.32 7.28
C PHE A 309 -10.39 27.84 7.02
N LEU A 310 -10.15 28.40 5.84
CA LEU A 310 -8.84 28.92 5.45
C LEU A 310 -8.37 30.02 6.41
N HIS A 311 -9.20 31.03 6.66
CA HIS A 311 -8.86 32.17 7.51
C HIS A 311 -8.66 31.79 8.97
N LYS A 312 -9.34 30.73 9.45
CA LYS A 312 -9.28 30.31 10.84
C LYS A 312 -8.19 29.28 11.14
N TYR A 313 -7.92 28.37 10.21
CA TYR A 313 -7.11 27.17 10.47
C TYR A 313 -5.86 27.05 9.59
N THR A 314 -5.62 27.99 8.69
CA THR A 314 -4.44 27.98 7.82
C THR A 314 -3.65 29.28 7.93
N VAL A 315 -2.42 29.26 7.40
CA VAL A 315 -1.55 30.42 7.28
C VAL A 315 -1.01 30.50 5.86
N GLY A 316 -0.90 31.71 5.32
CA GLY A 316 -0.31 32.00 4.02
C GLY A 316 -1.14 31.60 2.79
N PHE A 317 -2.46 31.43 2.95
CA PHE A 317 -3.34 31.20 1.80
C PHE A 317 -3.46 32.45 0.92
N ASP A 318 -3.66 33.62 1.53
CA ASP A 318 -3.75 34.93 0.89
C ASP A 318 -2.84 35.96 1.60
N GLU A 319 -2.78 37.18 1.05
CA GLU A 319 -1.97 38.29 1.56
C GLU A 319 -2.21 38.58 3.05
N ASP A 320 -3.48 38.54 3.48
CA ASP A 320 -3.90 38.94 4.82
C ASP A 320 -3.54 37.91 5.90
N HIS A 321 -3.30 36.65 5.50
CA HIS A 321 -3.00 35.54 6.40
C HIS A 321 -1.53 35.10 6.37
N MET A 322 -0.64 35.89 5.77
CA MET A 322 0.79 35.63 5.79
C MET A 322 1.40 35.83 7.19
N PRO A 323 2.38 35.00 7.60
CA PRO A 323 3.06 35.17 8.89
C PRO A 323 3.89 36.46 8.92
N GLU A 324 4.07 37.01 10.12
CA GLU A 324 4.86 38.23 10.33
C GLU A 324 6.27 38.10 9.72
N GLY A 325 6.64 39.06 8.87
CA GLY A 325 7.94 39.12 8.22
C GLY A 325 8.07 38.33 6.90
N ALA A 326 7.03 37.61 6.47
CA ALA A 326 7.00 37.01 5.14
C ALA A 326 6.60 38.03 4.06
N ASP A 327 7.07 37.85 2.82
CA ASP A 327 6.62 38.66 1.69
C ASP A 327 5.14 38.36 1.43
N PRO A 328 4.23 39.36 1.48
CA PRO A 328 2.82 39.10 1.24
C PRO A 328 2.53 38.55 -0.17
N LYS A 329 3.47 38.76 -1.12
CA LYS A 329 3.47 38.18 -2.47
C LYS A 329 4.04 36.76 -2.56
N GLU A 330 4.18 36.04 -1.46
CA GLU A 330 4.52 34.62 -1.49
C GLU A 330 3.34 33.73 -1.04
N ASN A 331 2.14 34.31 -0.94
CA ASN A 331 0.92 33.57 -0.60
C ASN A 331 0.49 32.60 -1.70
N PHE A 332 -0.20 31.51 -1.31
CA PHE A 332 -0.61 30.44 -2.22
C PHE A 332 -1.59 30.93 -3.31
N LYS A 333 -2.59 31.73 -2.94
CA LYS A 333 -3.63 32.23 -3.84
C LYS A 333 -3.03 32.93 -5.05
N ASP A 334 -2.13 33.89 -4.84
CA ASP A 334 -1.62 34.64 -5.97
C ASP A 334 -0.56 33.87 -6.79
N TYR A 335 0.08 32.85 -6.20
CA TYR A 335 0.89 31.88 -6.96
C TYR A 335 0.02 31.09 -7.94
N VAL A 336 -1.12 30.59 -7.46
CA VAL A 336 -2.08 29.86 -8.29
C VAL A 336 -2.66 30.76 -9.39
N LEU A 337 -2.98 32.01 -9.06
CA LEU A 337 -3.46 33.01 -10.03
C LEU A 337 -2.34 33.52 -10.97
N GLY A 338 -1.08 33.19 -10.71
CA GLY A 338 0.06 33.55 -11.54
C GLY A 338 0.45 35.03 -11.46
N THR A 339 0.14 35.73 -10.37
CA THR A 339 0.46 37.17 -10.24
C THR A 339 1.97 37.41 -10.09
N TYR A 340 2.71 36.42 -9.60
CA TYR A 340 4.16 36.51 -9.38
C TYR A 340 4.98 36.15 -10.62
N ASP A 341 4.54 35.12 -11.35
CA ASP A 341 5.31 34.51 -12.44
C ASP A 341 4.65 34.69 -13.83
N ASN A 342 3.49 35.36 -13.89
CA ASN A 342 2.66 35.54 -15.09
C ASN A 342 2.19 34.23 -15.73
N VAL A 343 2.13 33.14 -14.95
CA VAL A 343 1.64 31.84 -15.40
C VAL A 343 0.49 31.41 -14.49
N PRO A 344 -0.76 31.80 -14.80
CA PRO A 344 -1.91 31.28 -14.09
C PRO A 344 -1.93 29.75 -14.18
N LYS A 345 -2.11 29.07 -13.05
CA LYS A 345 -2.15 27.60 -13.00
C LYS A 345 -3.53 27.09 -13.41
N SER A 346 -4.02 27.54 -14.56
CA SER A 346 -5.37 27.24 -15.03
C SER A 346 -5.55 25.74 -15.35
N ALA A 347 -6.80 25.33 -15.55
CA ALA A 347 -7.11 23.98 -15.98
C ALA A 347 -6.48 23.65 -17.34
N GLU A 348 -6.35 24.62 -18.26
CA GLU A 348 -5.66 24.47 -19.54
C GLU A 348 -4.17 24.22 -19.35
N TRP A 349 -3.52 25.03 -18.50
CA TRP A 349 -2.12 24.83 -18.13
C TRP A 349 -1.90 23.44 -17.50
N ALA A 350 -2.77 23.04 -16.58
CA ALA A 350 -2.70 21.73 -15.94
C ALA A 350 -2.91 20.60 -16.95
N SER A 351 -3.85 20.78 -17.89
CA SER A 351 -4.18 19.80 -18.94
C SER A 351 -2.98 19.47 -19.82
N GLU A 352 -2.21 20.48 -20.23
CA GLU A 352 -0.98 20.28 -21.01
C GLU A 352 0.06 19.42 -20.27
N LEU A 353 0.14 19.55 -18.95
CA LEU A 353 1.12 18.83 -18.13
C LEU A 353 0.65 17.43 -17.76
N CYS A 354 -0.61 17.29 -17.35
CA CYS A 354 -1.13 16.05 -16.76
C CYS A 354 -1.92 15.16 -17.71
N GLY A 355 -2.21 15.63 -18.93
CA GLY A 355 -2.93 14.87 -19.94
C GLY A 355 -4.44 14.74 -19.72
N VAL A 356 -4.98 15.22 -18.59
CA VAL A 356 -6.41 15.25 -18.31
C VAL A 356 -7.05 16.44 -19.03
N PRO A 357 -8.18 16.29 -19.75
CA PRO A 357 -8.84 17.41 -20.41
C PRO A 357 -9.20 18.54 -19.43
N ALA A 358 -8.98 19.79 -19.84
CA ALA A 358 -9.24 20.96 -19.00
C ALA A 358 -10.69 21.00 -18.47
N ASP A 359 -11.67 20.60 -19.29
CA ASP A 359 -13.07 20.54 -18.86
C ASP A 359 -13.31 19.51 -17.76
N THR A 360 -12.65 18.35 -17.81
CA THR A 360 -12.70 17.33 -16.75
C THR A 360 -12.08 17.85 -15.45
N ILE A 361 -10.96 18.59 -15.53
CA ILE A 361 -10.34 19.23 -14.36
C ILE A 361 -11.32 20.23 -13.72
N LYS A 362 -11.96 21.08 -14.52
CA LYS A 362 -12.93 22.07 -14.03
C LYS A 362 -14.17 21.42 -13.44
N GLU A 363 -14.70 20.40 -14.10
CA GLU A 363 -15.88 19.67 -13.66
C GLU A 363 -15.64 18.98 -12.32
N LEU A 364 -14.51 18.28 -12.16
CA LEU A 364 -14.17 17.67 -10.88
C LEU A 364 -13.96 18.72 -9.79
N ALA A 365 -13.26 19.82 -10.08
CA ALA A 365 -13.07 20.91 -9.14
C ALA A 365 -14.42 21.43 -8.61
N ARG A 366 -15.34 21.80 -9.51
CA ARG A 366 -16.69 22.26 -9.16
C ARG A 366 -17.46 21.21 -8.37
N ARG A 367 -17.38 19.94 -8.76
CA ARG A 367 -18.07 18.85 -8.08
C ARG A 367 -17.57 18.70 -6.64
N ILE A 368 -16.26 18.76 -6.42
CA ILE A 368 -15.68 18.75 -5.07
C ILE A 368 -16.12 19.99 -4.29
N GLY A 369 -15.97 21.20 -4.85
CA GLY A 369 -16.32 22.45 -4.16
C GLY A 369 -17.80 22.61 -3.82
N LYS A 370 -18.70 21.93 -4.56
CA LYS A 370 -20.16 21.94 -4.30
C LYS A 370 -20.64 20.80 -3.40
N THR A 371 -19.79 19.80 -3.14
CA THR A 371 -20.19 18.64 -2.35
C THR A 371 -19.83 18.88 -0.89
N GLU A 372 -20.79 18.67 0.02
CA GLU A 372 -20.63 19.00 1.43
C GLU A 372 -19.71 18.03 2.18
N ARG A 373 -19.76 16.74 1.80
CA ARG A 373 -19.01 15.67 2.47
C ARG A 373 -18.13 14.94 1.46
N VAL A 374 -16.90 15.42 1.28
CA VAL A 374 -15.93 14.83 0.35
C VAL A 374 -14.77 14.19 1.10
N ALA A 375 -14.58 12.89 0.90
CA ALA A 375 -13.36 12.21 1.31
C ALA A 375 -12.28 12.36 0.22
N LEU A 376 -11.26 13.17 0.49
CA LEU A 376 -10.06 13.24 -0.35
C LEU A 376 -9.02 12.24 0.16
N LEU A 377 -8.79 11.18 -0.60
CA LEU A 377 -7.88 10.10 -0.23
C LEU A 377 -6.73 10.01 -1.23
N THR A 378 -5.51 9.82 -0.74
CA THR A 378 -4.33 9.56 -1.59
C THR A 378 -3.59 8.34 -1.09
N ALA A 379 -3.09 7.53 -2.03
CA ALA A 379 -2.08 6.54 -1.72
C ALA A 379 -0.68 7.15 -1.81
N TRP A 380 0.35 6.32 -1.64
CA TRP A 380 1.75 6.77 -1.66
C TRP A 380 2.32 7.00 -3.05
N GLY A 381 1.66 6.52 -4.11
CA GLY A 381 2.17 6.60 -5.49
C GLY A 381 2.59 8.01 -5.92
N PRO A 382 1.71 9.02 -5.80
CA PRO A 382 2.03 10.41 -6.18
C PRO A 382 3.22 11.02 -5.40
N ALA A 383 3.44 10.57 -4.16
CA ALA A 383 4.55 11.02 -3.30
C ALA A 383 5.87 10.24 -3.52
N ARG A 384 5.87 9.18 -4.34
CA ARG A 384 7.03 8.30 -4.59
C ARG A 384 7.74 8.64 -5.89
N THR A 385 7.90 9.92 -6.15
CA THR A 385 8.41 10.44 -7.42
C THR A 385 9.49 11.50 -7.15
N HIS A 386 10.27 11.84 -8.17
CA HIS A 386 11.31 12.86 -8.04
C HIS A 386 10.67 14.24 -7.82
N ASN A 387 11.23 15.06 -6.92
CA ASN A 387 10.73 16.40 -6.58
C ASN A 387 9.26 16.44 -6.12
N SER A 388 8.79 15.43 -5.38
CA SER A 388 7.41 15.35 -4.88
C SER A 388 7.21 15.93 -3.49
N ASP A 389 8.17 16.70 -2.96
CA ASP A 389 8.09 17.28 -1.61
C ASP A 389 6.91 18.24 -1.45
N SER A 390 6.48 18.87 -2.55
CA SER A 390 5.32 19.76 -2.58
C SER A 390 3.98 19.03 -2.72
N TRP A 391 3.95 17.74 -3.05
CA TRP A 391 2.69 17.01 -3.25
C TRP A 391 1.85 16.91 -1.96
N PRO A 392 2.39 16.45 -0.80
CA PRO A 392 1.63 16.42 0.42
C PRO A 392 1.03 17.79 0.77
N HIS A 393 1.84 18.86 0.61
CA HIS A 393 1.40 20.23 0.84
C HIS A 393 0.19 20.57 -0.03
N MET A 394 0.30 20.42 -1.35
CA MET A 394 -0.79 20.77 -2.28
C MET A 394 -2.06 19.97 -2.03
N PHE A 395 -1.94 18.67 -1.76
CA PHE A 395 -3.10 17.83 -1.48
C PHE A 395 -3.85 18.30 -0.22
N MET A 396 -3.12 18.64 0.85
CA MET A 396 -3.72 19.15 2.09
C MET A 396 -4.25 20.57 1.92
N THR A 397 -3.56 21.44 1.19
CA THR A 397 -4.03 22.79 0.86
C THR A 397 -5.36 22.73 0.12
N PHE A 398 -5.52 21.81 -0.85
CA PHE A 398 -6.78 21.63 -1.55
C PHE A 398 -7.90 21.10 -0.63
N GLY A 399 -7.58 20.19 0.28
CA GLY A 399 -8.52 19.72 1.31
C GLY A 399 -8.96 20.82 2.29
N ALA A 400 -8.05 21.73 2.65
CA ALA A 400 -8.37 22.91 3.45
C ALA A 400 -9.22 23.92 2.66
N MET A 401 -8.88 24.14 1.38
CA MET A 401 -9.60 25.07 0.51
C MET A 401 -11.05 24.66 0.28
N THR A 402 -11.33 23.36 0.25
CA THR A 402 -12.68 22.80 0.10
C THR A 402 -13.34 22.50 1.44
N GLY A 403 -12.67 22.80 2.56
CA GLY A 403 -13.24 22.69 3.91
C GLY A 403 -13.55 21.26 4.37
N ASN A 404 -12.92 20.23 3.79
CA ASN A 404 -13.26 18.83 4.10
C ASN A 404 -12.49 18.26 5.31
N ILE A 405 -11.46 18.96 5.79
CA ILE A 405 -10.63 18.49 6.91
C ILE A 405 -11.41 18.62 8.23
N GLY A 406 -11.47 17.52 8.99
CA GLY A 406 -12.09 17.49 10.32
C GLY A 406 -13.62 17.44 10.33
N LYS A 407 -14.25 17.22 9.17
CA LYS A 407 -15.70 17.01 9.02
C LYS A 407 -16.00 15.52 8.80
N SER A 408 -17.24 15.10 9.09
CA SER A 408 -17.68 13.72 8.85
C SER A 408 -17.95 13.50 7.35
N GLY A 409 -17.51 12.35 6.85
CA GLY A 409 -17.61 11.97 5.43
C GLY A 409 -16.32 12.19 4.69
#